data_AF-A0A7X7TNI1-F1
#
_entry.id   AF-A0A7X7TNI1-F1
#
_cell.length_a   1.000
_cell.length_b   1.000
_cell.length_c   1.000
_cell.angle_alpha   90.00
_cell.angle_beta   90.00
_cell.angle_gamma   90.00
#
_symmetry.space_group_name_H-M   'P 1'
#
loop_
_entity.id
_entity.type
_entity.pdbx_description
1 polymer ?
#
loop_
_entity_poly.entity_id
_entity_poly.type
_entity_poly.pdbx_seq_one_letter_code
_entity_poly.pdbx_strand_id
1 'polypeptide(L)'
;MKKYKLLYIVTVFLIGVFSITSCSDDFLTARSTEQLEAGGPATEGSILSNLASAYQILLFDSYADFNYNAVLLMSDLRSDDLYKGGGSAGDQEQLYKLSQFTSTAASTLDGLWSIYFTGLARCNNVIISCDNAVGVKEEKLEQFKAEAHFLRAYYVHLLWKFWGNIPCFEEPLSEPPYMTKQLPADSIYNKI
;
A
#
# COMPACT_ATOMS: atom_id res chain seq x y z
N MET A 1 0.21 -64.86 -37.08
CA MET A 1 0.79 -64.76 -35.71
C MET A 1 1.76 -63.58 -35.52
N LYS A 2 2.69 -63.28 -36.45
CA LYS A 2 3.62 -62.13 -36.30
C LYS A 2 2.95 -60.74 -36.31
N LYS A 3 1.87 -60.55 -37.10
CA LYS A 3 1.13 -59.27 -37.18
C LYS A 3 0.41 -58.88 -35.88
N TYR A 4 -0.15 -59.86 -35.15
CA TYR A 4 -0.83 -59.62 -33.87
C TYR A 4 0.15 -59.35 -32.72
N LYS A 5 1.35 -59.95 -32.75
CA LYS A 5 2.44 -59.60 -31.81
C LYS A 5 2.95 -58.18 -32.03
N LEU A 6 3.07 -57.74 -33.30
CA LEU A 6 3.47 -56.36 -33.62
C LEU A 6 2.42 -55.35 -33.17
N LEU A 7 1.12 -55.64 -33.39
CA LEU A 7 0.01 -54.81 -32.91
C LEU A 7 0.01 -54.68 -31.38
N TYR A 8 0.26 -55.78 -30.66
CA TYR A 8 0.33 -55.77 -29.20
C TYR A 8 1.51 -54.93 -28.67
N ILE A 9 2.68 -55.03 -29.31
CA ILE A 9 3.86 -54.22 -28.95
C ILE A 9 3.59 -52.73 -29.20
N VAL A 10 2.95 -52.39 -30.32
CA VAL A 10 2.58 -51.00 -30.63
C VAL A 10 1.56 -50.44 -29.64
N THR A 11 0.56 -51.23 -29.22
CA THR A 11 -0.42 -50.80 -28.22
C THR A 11 0.21 -50.59 -26.85
N VAL A 12 1.10 -51.49 -26.41
CA VAL A 12 1.83 -51.33 -25.13
C VAL A 12 2.76 -50.12 -25.18
N PHE A 13 3.41 -49.87 -26.32
CA PHE A 13 4.25 -48.68 -26.52
C PHE A 13 3.42 -47.39 -26.49
N LEU A 14 2.25 -47.36 -27.14
CA LEU A 14 1.36 -46.19 -27.12
C LEU A 14 0.85 -45.88 -25.69
N ILE A 15 0.46 -46.91 -24.92
CA ILE A 15 0.01 -46.74 -23.53
C ILE A 15 1.18 -46.26 -22.64
N GLY A 16 2.40 -46.73 -22.91
CA GLY A 16 3.62 -46.27 -22.22
C GLY A 16 3.93 -44.79 -22.47
N VAL A 17 3.72 -44.29 -23.70
CA VAL A 17 3.96 -42.89 -24.07
C VAL A 17 2.97 -41.93 -23.39
N PHE A 18 1.73 -42.35 -23.16
CA PHE A 18 0.75 -41.55 -22.40
C PHE A 18 0.98 -41.56 -20.88
N SER A 19 1.76 -42.50 -20.36
CA SER A 19 2.02 -42.61 -18.90
C SER A 19 3.13 -41.68 -18.39
N ILE A 20 3.86 -41.01 -19.30
CA ILE A 20 4.98 -40.11 -18.96
C ILE A 20 4.66 -38.62 -19.12
N THR A 21 3.44 -38.27 -19.55
CA THR A 21 2.98 -36.88 -19.58
C THR A 21 2.27 -36.54 -18.28
N SER A 22 3.02 -36.23 -17.20
CA SER A 22 2.42 -35.52 -16.08
C SER A 22 2.34 -34.04 -16.44
N CYS A 23 1.28 -33.36 -15.99
CA CYS A 23 1.29 -31.89 -16.00
C CYS A 23 2.45 -31.43 -15.11
N SER A 24 3.19 -30.41 -15.55
CA SER A 24 4.17 -29.75 -14.68
C SER A 24 3.44 -29.12 -13.51
N ASP A 25 4.12 -28.94 -12.38
CA ASP A 25 3.56 -28.26 -11.21
C ASP A 25 3.06 -26.83 -11.56
N ASP A 26 3.65 -26.20 -12.58
CA ASP A 26 3.22 -24.91 -13.14
C ASP A 26 1.77 -24.89 -13.65
N PHE A 27 1.19 -26.05 -14.01
CA PHE A 27 -0.22 -26.14 -14.43
C PHE A 27 -1.18 -25.77 -13.29
N LEU A 28 -0.79 -26.05 -12.04
CA LEU A 28 -1.59 -25.73 -10.86
C LEU A 28 -1.36 -24.30 -10.36
N THR A 29 -0.35 -23.60 -10.88
CA THR A 29 -0.08 -22.21 -10.53
C THR A 29 -0.66 -21.27 -11.59
N ALA A 30 -1.96 -21.00 -11.49
CA ALA A 30 -2.58 -19.91 -12.23
C ALA A 30 -2.21 -18.59 -11.57
N ARG A 31 -1.44 -17.75 -12.27
CA ARG A 31 -1.07 -16.41 -11.82
C ARG A 31 -2.12 -15.42 -12.27
N SER A 32 -2.46 -14.45 -11.43
CA SER A 32 -3.37 -13.38 -11.83
C SER A 32 -2.70 -12.54 -12.92
N THR A 33 -3.36 -12.36 -14.06
CA THR A 33 -2.92 -11.39 -15.08
C THR A 33 -3.28 -9.95 -14.70
N GLU A 34 -4.15 -9.76 -13.70
CA GLU A 34 -4.68 -8.45 -13.30
C GLU A 34 -4.07 -7.92 -12.00
N GLN A 35 -3.47 -8.79 -11.19
CA GLN A 35 -2.86 -8.42 -9.91
C GLN A 35 -1.40 -8.83 -9.85
N LEU A 36 -0.59 -7.95 -9.28
CA LEU A 36 0.80 -8.24 -8.96
C LEU A 36 0.86 -9.31 -7.86
N GLU A 37 1.65 -10.35 -8.10
CA GLU A 37 1.91 -11.37 -7.10
C GLU A 37 2.78 -10.79 -5.97
N ALA A 38 2.34 -10.99 -4.73
CA ALA A 38 3.17 -10.69 -3.57
C ALA A 38 4.46 -11.54 -3.63
N GLY A 39 5.62 -10.87 -3.58
CA GLY A 39 6.92 -11.54 -3.72
C GLY A 39 7.34 -11.88 -5.16
N GLY A 40 6.58 -11.44 -6.17
CA GLY A 40 6.97 -11.53 -7.57
C GLY A 40 8.17 -10.62 -7.91
N PRO A 41 8.77 -10.79 -9.11
CA PRO A 41 9.93 -9.98 -9.51
C PRO A 41 9.57 -8.49 -9.60
N ALA A 42 10.45 -7.64 -9.07
CA ALA A 42 10.32 -6.19 -9.15
C ALA A 42 10.73 -5.67 -10.54
N THR A 43 9.87 -5.90 -11.53
CA THR A 43 10.01 -5.35 -12.88
C THR A 43 9.64 -3.86 -12.92
N GLU A 44 10.00 -3.16 -13.99
CA GLU A 44 9.61 -1.76 -14.15
C GLU A 44 8.08 -1.57 -14.04
N GLY A 45 7.30 -2.47 -14.64
CA GLY A 45 5.84 -2.42 -14.58
C GLY A 45 5.30 -2.56 -13.15
N SER A 46 5.85 -3.48 -12.35
CA SER A 46 5.39 -3.67 -10.97
C SER A 46 5.79 -2.50 -10.06
N ILE A 47 6.98 -1.94 -10.26
CA ILE A 47 7.42 -0.72 -9.56
C ILE A 47 6.51 0.47 -9.90
N LEU A 48 6.18 0.66 -11.18
CA LEU A 48 5.28 1.73 -11.62
C LEU A 48 3.87 1.57 -11.06
N SER A 49 3.33 0.35 -10.98
CA SER A 49 2.04 0.10 -10.32
C SER A 49 2.09 0.43 -8.82
N ASN A 50 3.17 0.05 -8.13
CA ASN A 50 3.37 0.41 -6.73
C ASN A 50 3.46 1.93 -6.56
N LEU A 51 4.19 2.62 -7.43
CA LEU A 51 4.33 4.08 -7.41
C LEU A 51 2.99 4.78 -7.69
N ALA A 52 2.23 4.31 -8.68
CA ALA A 52 0.89 4.81 -8.96
C ALA A 52 -0.04 4.63 -7.75
N SER A 53 0.08 3.52 -7.01
CA SER A 53 -0.67 3.31 -5.78
C SER A 53 -0.28 4.29 -4.68
N ALA A 54 0.99 4.70 -4.60
CA ALA A 54 1.43 5.74 -3.68
C ALA A 54 0.80 7.08 -4.05
N TYR A 55 0.86 7.49 -5.32
CA TYR A 55 0.21 8.71 -5.81
C TYR A 55 -1.31 8.76 -5.56
N GLN A 56 -2.00 7.63 -5.68
CA GLN A 56 -3.46 7.54 -5.49
C GLN A 56 -3.91 8.08 -4.13
N ILE A 57 -3.05 8.04 -3.11
CA ILE A 57 -3.34 8.54 -1.76
C ILE A 57 -3.70 10.03 -1.76
N LEU A 58 -3.14 10.81 -2.69
CA LEU A 58 -3.46 12.22 -2.88
C LEU A 58 -4.92 12.48 -3.31
N LEU A 59 -5.65 11.44 -3.72
CA LEU A 59 -7.05 11.54 -4.15
C LEU A 59 -8.03 11.20 -3.02
N PHE A 60 -7.55 10.69 -1.90
CA PHE A 60 -8.40 10.16 -0.82
C PHE A 60 -8.65 11.15 0.32
N ASP A 61 -7.90 12.26 0.36
CA ASP A 61 -7.95 13.21 1.47
C ASP A 61 -9.18 14.12 1.47
N SER A 62 -10.18 13.89 0.63
CA SER A 62 -11.47 14.60 0.68
C SER A 62 -12.49 13.89 1.58
N TYR A 63 -12.71 12.60 1.34
CA TYR A 63 -13.70 11.78 2.04
C TYR A 63 -13.25 10.33 2.12
N ALA A 64 -13.18 9.78 3.33
CA ALA A 64 -12.80 8.38 3.56
C ALA A 64 -13.43 7.86 4.86
N ASP A 65 -13.73 6.56 4.88
CA ASP A 65 -14.35 5.87 6.03
C ASP A 65 -15.60 6.57 6.57
N PHE A 66 -16.45 7.05 5.66
CA PHE A 66 -17.67 7.82 5.96
C PHE A 66 -17.44 9.17 6.66
N ASN A 67 -16.21 9.69 6.61
CA ASN A 67 -15.83 10.96 7.21
C ASN A 67 -15.32 11.95 6.16
N TYR A 68 -15.64 13.23 6.34
CA TYR A 68 -14.93 14.29 5.62
C TYR A 68 -13.53 14.45 6.20
N ASN A 69 -12.52 14.50 5.33
CA ASN A 69 -11.11 14.45 5.72
C ASN A 69 -10.25 15.55 5.06
N ALA A 70 -10.88 16.49 4.34
CA ALA A 70 -10.15 17.56 3.65
C ALA A 70 -9.17 18.29 4.58
N VAL A 71 -7.88 18.25 4.23
CA VAL A 71 -6.79 18.82 5.04
C VAL A 71 -7.04 20.29 5.38
N LEU A 72 -7.52 21.07 4.41
CA LEU A 72 -7.87 22.49 4.61
C LEU A 72 -9.01 22.65 5.61
N LEU A 73 -10.10 21.90 5.45
CA LEU A 73 -11.23 21.93 6.38
C LEU A 73 -10.78 21.56 7.79
N MET A 74 -10.01 20.49 7.96
CA MET A 74 -9.54 20.05 9.28
C MET A 74 -8.58 21.03 9.93
N SER A 75 -7.83 21.79 9.14
CA SER A 75 -6.93 22.84 9.63
C SER A 75 -7.72 24.07 10.08
N ASP A 76 -8.66 24.55 9.26
CA ASP A 76 -9.46 25.74 9.55
C ASP A 76 -10.51 25.49 10.65
N LEU A 77 -10.98 24.26 10.82
CA LEU A 77 -11.81 23.89 11.98
C LEU A 77 -11.09 24.13 13.31
N ARG A 78 -9.75 24.13 13.29
CA ARG A 78 -8.91 24.42 14.46
C ARG A 78 -8.42 25.87 14.46
N SER A 79 -8.83 26.69 13.49
CA SER A 79 -8.64 28.14 13.50
C SER A 79 -9.92 28.84 13.98
N ASP A 80 -9.98 30.15 13.81
CA ASP A 80 -11.12 31.02 14.12
C ASP A 80 -11.88 31.51 12.88
N ASP A 81 -11.57 30.97 11.69
CA ASP A 81 -12.16 31.42 10.42
C ASP A 81 -13.53 30.80 10.11
N LEU A 82 -13.79 29.58 10.59
CA LEU A 82 -15.03 28.86 10.29
C LEU A 82 -15.58 28.05 11.47
N TYR A 83 -16.90 27.85 11.47
CA TYR A 83 -17.57 26.87 12.31
C TYR A 83 -17.78 25.57 11.54
N LYS A 84 -17.82 24.43 12.25
CA LYS A 84 -18.06 23.09 11.67
C LYS A 84 -19.25 23.00 10.72
N GLY A 85 -20.31 23.77 10.95
CA GLY A 85 -21.56 23.65 10.19
C GLY A 85 -22.25 22.29 10.35
N GLY A 86 -22.98 21.84 9.34
CA GLY A 86 -23.74 20.57 9.37
C GLY A 86 -25.06 20.65 10.16
N GLY A 87 -25.78 19.52 10.21
CA GLY A 87 -27.15 19.49 10.74
C GLY A 87 -27.25 19.53 12.27
N SER A 88 -26.25 19.00 12.98
CA SER A 88 -26.16 19.02 14.44
C SER A 88 -24.73 18.76 14.92
N ALA A 89 -24.48 18.83 16.24
CA ALA A 89 -23.20 18.45 16.83
C ALA A 89 -22.84 16.96 16.62
N GLY A 90 -23.84 16.09 16.41
CA GLY A 90 -23.63 14.66 16.13
C GLY A 90 -23.38 14.34 14.66
N ASP A 91 -23.65 15.28 13.75
CA ASP A 91 -23.32 15.13 12.33
C ASP A 91 -21.82 15.37 12.14
N GLN A 92 -21.08 14.30 11.85
CA GLN A 92 -19.60 14.30 11.84
C GLN A 92 -19.03 14.78 13.20
N GLU A 93 -19.43 14.11 14.28
CA GLU A 93 -19.07 14.47 15.67
C GLU A 93 -17.57 14.67 15.89
N GLN A 94 -16.73 13.88 15.23
CA GLN A 94 -15.28 14.00 15.30
C GLN A 94 -14.78 15.38 14.84
N LEU A 95 -15.42 15.98 13.82
CA LEU A 95 -15.10 17.34 13.35
C LEU A 95 -15.59 18.40 14.33
N TYR A 96 -16.72 18.15 14.99
CA TYR A 96 -17.21 19.03 16.06
C TYR A 96 -16.21 19.07 17.21
N LYS A 97 -15.81 17.90 17.71
CA LYS A 97 -14.81 17.77 18.77
C LYS A 97 -13.45 18.36 18.37
N LEU A 98 -13.05 18.19 17.11
CA LEU A 98 -11.84 18.81 16.57
C LEU A 98 -11.89 20.33 16.72
N SER A 99 -13.00 20.97 16.30
CA SER A 99 -13.16 22.43 16.41
C SER A 99 -13.26 22.95 17.84
N GLN A 100 -13.72 22.11 18.75
CA GLN A 100 -13.83 22.45 20.17
C GLN A 100 -12.58 22.04 20.98
N PHE A 101 -11.55 21.48 20.33
CA PHE A 101 -10.35 20.94 20.97
C PHE A 101 -10.66 19.90 22.06
N THR A 102 -11.69 19.07 21.83
CA THR A 102 -12.16 18.02 22.75
C THR A 102 -12.10 16.61 22.13
N SER A 103 -11.30 16.43 21.07
CA SER A 103 -11.08 15.13 20.43
C SER A 103 -10.58 14.09 21.43
N THR A 104 -11.03 12.85 21.26
CA THR A 104 -10.61 11.70 22.08
C THR A 104 -10.04 10.62 21.17
N ALA A 105 -9.38 9.61 21.73
CA ALA A 105 -8.89 8.47 20.96
C ALA A 105 -10.01 7.71 20.21
N ALA A 106 -11.27 7.80 20.67
CA ALA A 106 -12.42 7.18 20.03
C ALA A 106 -13.13 8.09 19.01
N SER A 107 -12.74 9.36 18.92
CA SER A 107 -13.41 10.36 18.08
C SER A 107 -12.37 11.38 17.63
N THR A 108 -11.60 10.97 16.61
CA THR A 108 -10.50 11.71 16.02
C THR A 108 -10.49 11.55 14.49
N LEU A 109 -9.43 12.02 13.83
CA LEU A 109 -9.29 12.06 12.38
C LEU A 109 -8.81 10.69 11.82
N ASP A 110 -9.56 9.62 12.11
CA ASP A 110 -9.17 8.24 11.80
C ASP A 110 -8.99 8.00 10.29
N GLY A 111 -9.81 8.66 9.47
CA GLY A 111 -9.70 8.59 8.01
C GLY A 111 -8.35 9.15 7.52
N LEU A 112 -7.99 10.37 7.94
CA LEU A 112 -6.68 10.96 7.60
C LEU A 112 -5.50 10.14 8.12
N TRP A 113 -5.60 9.64 9.35
CA TRP A 113 -4.59 8.76 9.93
C TRP A 113 -4.35 7.55 9.02
N SER A 114 -5.43 6.86 8.66
CA SER A 114 -5.38 5.65 7.83
C SER A 114 -4.87 5.92 6.41
N ILE A 115 -5.34 7.00 5.79
CA ILE A 115 -4.90 7.42 4.44
C ILE A 115 -3.38 7.64 4.41
N TYR A 116 -2.84 8.47 5.31
CA TYR A 116 -1.44 8.86 5.23
C TYR A 116 -0.48 7.79 5.74
N PHE A 117 -0.86 6.96 6.71
CA PHE A 117 -0.06 5.77 7.04
C PHE A 117 -0.06 4.74 5.90
N THR A 118 -1.17 4.60 5.17
CA THR A 118 -1.21 3.78 3.96
C THR A 118 -0.27 4.35 2.89
N GLY A 119 -0.24 5.67 2.71
CA GLY A 119 0.70 6.32 1.79
C GLY A 119 2.15 6.11 2.18
N LEU A 120 2.48 6.25 3.46
CA LEU A 120 3.81 5.96 4.00
C LEU A 120 4.23 4.52 3.67
N ALA A 121 3.39 3.53 3.97
CA ALA A 121 3.67 2.13 3.70
C ALA A 121 3.83 1.82 2.20
N ARG A 122 2.98 2.40 1.34
CA ARG A 122 3.08 2.25 -0.12
C ARG A 122 4.39 2.83 -0.65
N CYS A 123 4.83 3.99 -0.15
CA CYS A 123 6.12 4.57 -0.54
C CYS A 123 7.30 3.69 -0.15
N ASN A 124 7.29 3.12 1.07
CA ASN A 124 8.32 2.16 1.49
C ASN A 124 8.37 0.95 0.55
N ASN A 125 7.22 0.40 0.16
CA ASN A 125 7.16 -0.70 -0.79
C ASN A 125 7.74 -0.34 -2.16
N VAL A 126 7.56 0.90 -2.64
CA VAL A 126 8.18 1.36 -3.90
C VAL A 126 9.69 1.39 -3.77
N ILE A 127 10.22 1.96 -2.68
CA ILE A 127 11.67 2.05 -2.43
C ILE A 127 12.29 0.65 -2.38
N ILE A 128 11.69 -0.26 -1.60
CA ILE A 128 12.11 -1.67 -1.49
C ILE A 128 12.02 -2.37 -2.85
N SER A 129 10.97 -2.11 -3.64
CA SER A 129 10.83 -2.69 -4.98
C SER A 129 11.94 -2.19 -5.92
N CYS A 130 12.31 -0.91 -5.82
CA CYS A 130 13.42 -0.36 -6.61
C CYS A 130 14.78 -0.96 -6.20
N ASP A 131 14.99 -1.23 -4.92
CA ASP A 131 16.22 -1.88 -4.43
C ASP A 131 16.36 -3.34 -4.90
N ASN A 132 15.24 -4.00 -5.17
CA ASN A 132 15.18 -5.39 -5.65
C ASN A 132 14.87 -5.50 -7.15
N ALA A 133 15.02 -4.40 -7.89
CA ALA A 133 14.58 -4.31 -9.27
C ALA A 133 15.32 -5.29 -10.21
N VAL A 134 14.59 -5.86 -11.16
CA VAL A 134 15.14 -6.78 -12.17
C VAL A 134 14.96 -6.17 -13.56
N GLY A 135 16.08 -5.91 -14.23
CA GLY A 135 16.09 -5.45 -15.63
C GLY A 135 15.63 -4.01 -15.84
N VAL A 136 15.71 -3.16 -14.81
CA VAL A 136 15.35 -1.73 -14.88
C VAL A 136 16.61 -0.87 -14.93
N LYS A 137 16.58 0.22 -15.70
CA LYS A 137 17.71 1.16 -15.80
C LYS A 137 17.87 1.95 -14.50
N GLU A 138 19.11 2.16 -14.07
CA GLU A 138 19.43 2.89 -12.82
C GLU A 138 18.79 4.28 -12.78
N GLU A 139 18.88 5.07 -13.84
CA GLU A 139 18.29 6.42 -13.94
C GLU A 139 16.78 6.43 -13.62
N LYS A 140 16.04 5.39 -14.05
CA LYS A 140 14.62 5.26 -13.72
C LYS A 140 14.40 4.90 -12.26
N LEU A 141 15.24 4.02 -11.71
CA LEU A 141 15.16 3.63 -10.30
C LEU A 141 15.43 4.82 -9.38
N GLU A 142 16.43 5.65 -9.71
CA GLU A 142 16.73 6.90 -9.00
C GLU A 142 15.53 7.85 -9.05
N GLN A 143 14.91 8.01 -10.23
CA GLN A 143 13.69 8.80 -10.38
C GLN A 143 12.55 8.26 -9.50
N PHE A 144 12.23 6.97 -9.59
CA PHE A 144 11.11 6.37 -8.84
C PHE A 144 11.32 6.44 -7.32
N LYS A 145 12.56 6.23 -6.86
CA LYS A 145 12.92 6.41 -5.44
C LYS A 145 12.74 7.87 -5.02
N ALA A 146 13.19 8.83 -5.81
CA ALA A 146 13.03 10.25 -5.50
C ALA A 146 11.56 10.65 -5.38
N GLU A 147 10.70 10.20 -6.31
CA GLU A 147 9.26 10.41 -6.24
C GLU A 147 8.65 9.77 -4.98
N ALA A 148 8.99 8.53 -4.67
CA ALA A 148 8.51 7.84 -3.48
C ALA A 148 8.98 8.51 -2.17
N HIS A 149 10.22 9.01 -2.12
CA HIS A 149 10.74 9.75 -0.98
C HIS A 149 9.99 11.07 -0.77
N PHE A 150 9.70 11.81 -1.84
CA PHE A 150 8.93 13.05 -1.77
C PHE A 150 7.51 12.79 -1.25
N LEU A 151 6.81 11.79 -1.80
CA LEU A 151 5.47 11.42 -1.35
C LEU A 151 5.48 10.96 0.11
N ARG A 152 6.45 10.13 0.51
CA ARG A 152 6.62 9.69 1.90
C ARG A 152 6.79 10.88 2.84
N ALA A 153 7.67 11.82 2.49
CA ALA A 153 7.90 13.03 3.27
C ALA A 153 6.61 13.87 3.39
N TYR A 154 5.86 14.02 2.30
CA TYR A 154 4.57 14.73 2.30
C TYR A 154 3.54 14.06 3.24
N TYR A 155 3.38 12.73 3.17
CA TYR A 155 2.44 12.02 4.04
C TYR A 155 2.85 12.06 5.52
N VAL A 156 4.14 11.88 5.80
CA VAL A 156 4.70 12.00 7.16
C VAL A 156 4.53 13.42 7.69
N HIS A 157 4.71 14.44 6.85
CA HIS A 157 4.48 15.84 7.21
C HIS A 157 3.03 16.12 7.62
N LEU A 158 2.05 15.58 6.89
CA LEU A 158 0.66 15.75 7.26
C LEU A 158 0.33 15.05 8.57
N LEU A 159 0.80 13.82 8.78
CA LEU A 159 0.67 13.11 10.06
C LEU A 159 1.32 13.90 11.21
N TRP A 160 2.51 14.44 10.99
CA TRP A 160 3.21 15.27 11.96
C TRP A 160 2.43 16.55 12.31
N LYS A 161 1.87 17.26 11.32
CA LYS A 161 1.10 18.48 11.59
C LYS A 161 -0.12 18.26 12.48
N PHE A 162 -0.84 17.15 12.27
CA PHE A 162 -2.09 16.91 12.99
C PHE A 162 -1.88 16.26 14.37
N TRP A 163 -0.89 15.37 14.52
CA TRP A 163 -0.66 14.59 15.75
C TRP A 163 0.64 14.91 16.50
N GLY A 164 1.62 15.53 15.84
CA GLY A 164 2.96 15.77 16.37
C GLY A 164 3.76 14.47 16.51
N ASN A 165 3.51 13.73 17.60
CA ASN A 165 4.19 12.47 17.88
C ASN A 165 3.52 11.32 17.11
N ILE A 166 4.26 10.67 16.21
CA ILE A 166 3.71 9.59 15.38
C ILE A 166 4.65 8.38 15.31
N PRO A 167 4.12 7.16 15.11
CA PRO A 167 4.91 6.04 14.63
C PRO A 167 5.57 6.37 13.29
N CYS A 168 6.82 5.94 13.10
CA CYS A 168 7.51 6.06 11.82
C CYS A 168 8.31 4.78 11.56
N PHE A 169 8.14 4.21 10.37
CA PHE A 169 8.78 2.96 9.96
C PHE A 169 9.16 3.05 8.48
N GLU A 170 10.27 2.44 8.12
CA GLU A 170 10.77 2.41 6.74
C GLU A 170 10.68 1.00 6.13
N GLU A 171 10.48 0.00 7.00
CA GLU A 171 10.30 -1.41 6.64
C GLU A 171 8.90 -1.88 7.00
N PRO A 172 8.36 -2.89 6.29
CA PRO A 172 7.10 -3.53 6.65
C PRO A 172 7.13 -4.07 8.08
N LEU A 173 6.05 -3.84 8.83
CA LEU A 173 5.85 -4.47 10.13
C LEU A 173 5.39 -5.91 9.86
N SER A 174 6.34 -6.85 9.79
CA SER A 174 6.09 -8.22 9.33
C SER A 174 5.65 -9.19 10.43
N GLU A 175 5.92 -8.84 11.70
CA GLU A 175 5.64 -9.73 12.84
C GLU A 175 4.70 -9.08 13.87
N PRO A 176 3.83 -9.86 14.53
CA PRO A 176 3.06 -9.39 15.67
C PRO A 176 3.95 -8.77 16.76
N PRO A 177 3.56 -7.65 17.38
CA PRO A 177 2.21 -7.05 17.37
C PRO A 177 1.97 -6.03 16.23
N TYR A 178 2.81 -5.98 15.19
CA TYR A 178 2.72 -4.99 14.11
C TYR A 178 2.80 -3.54 14.60
N MET A 179 3.71 -3.28 15.55
CA MET A 179 3.89 -1.97 16.16
C MET A 179 5.31 -1.47 15.95
N THR A 180 5.44 -0.15 15.84
CA THR A 180 6.72 0.55 15.92
C THR A 180 6.67 1.62 17.01
N LYS A 181 7.84 2.13 17.40
CA LYS A 181 7.97 3.18 18.39
C LYS A 181 7.34 4.49 17.86
N GLN A 182 6.50 5.13 18.67
CA GLN A 182 6.10 6.52 18.45
C GLN A 182 7.30 7.43 18.71
N LEU A 183 7.65 8.26 17.72
CA LEU A 183 8.74 9.21 17.84
C LEU A 183 8.22 10.59 18.25
N PRO A 184 9.02 11.38 18.98
CA PRO A 184 8.70 12.78 19.29
C PRO A 184 8.59 13.63 18.02
N ALA A 185 7.75 14.68 18.07
CA ALA A 185 7.49 15.59 16.96
C ALA A 185 8.78 16.15 16.32
N ASP A 186 9.76 16.59 17.12
CA ASP A 186 11.02 17.13 16.60
C ASP A 186 11.86 16.06 15.88
N SER A 187 11.79 14.82 16.35
CA SER A 187 12.49 13.69 15.70
C SER A 187 11.84 13.31 14.38
N ILE A 188 10.51 13.45 14.27
CA ILE A 188 9.78 13.25 13.02
C ILE A 188 10.09 14.38 12.04
N TYR A 189 10.12 15.63 12.49
CA TYR A 189 10.41 16.77 11.61
C TYR A 189 11.79 16.65 10.97
N ASN A 190 12.80 16.18 11.70
CA ASN A 190 14.14 15.94 11.14
C ASN A 190 14.22 14.78 10.13
N LYS A 191 13.15 13.98 9.98
CA LYS A 191 13.05 12.87 9.01
C LYS A 191 12.30 13.27 7.74
N ILE A 192 11.65 14.43 7.72
CA ILE A 192 10.97 15.01 6.56
C ILE A 192 12.00 15.81 5.75
#